data_AF-A0A3S1CHD3-F1
#
_entry.id   AF-A0A3S1CHD3-F1
#
_cell.length_a   1.000
_cell.length_b   1.000
_cell.length_c   1.000
_cell.angle_alpha   90.00
_cell.angle_beta   90.00
_cell.angle_gamma   90.00
#
_symmetry.space_group_name_H-M   'P 1'
#
loop_
_entity.id
_entity.type
_entity.pdbx_description
1 polymer ?
#
loop_
_entity_poly.entity_id
_entity_poly.type
_entity_poly.pdbx_seq_one_letter_code
_entity_poly.pdbx_strand_id
1 'polypeptide(L)' 'MAAAQPHGATAVTGGARIDRPGFLFQPTVLTGAPACRATSEEPFGPLAPVAPFRDFDDTVA' A
#
# COMPACT_ATOMS: atom_id res chain seq x y z
N MET A 1 -8.42 7.49 -10.45
CA MET A 1 -7.66 6.58 -11.34
C MET A 1 -6.56 5.98 -10.49
N ALA A 2 -6.60 4.67 -10.25
CA ALA A 2 -5.58 3.99 -9.45
C ALA A 2 -4.27 3.93 -10.25
N ALA A 3 -3.13 4.23 -9.62
CA ALA A 3 -1.83 4.16 -10.27
C ALA A 3 -1.22 2.76 -10.04
N ALA A 4 -0.87 2.07 -11.13
CA ALA A 4 -0.08 0.85 -11.07
C ALA A 4 1.37 1.22 -10.76
N GLN A 5 1.93 0.57 -9.75
CA GLN A 5 3.29 0.76 -9.26
C GLN A 5 4.21 -0.35 -9.75
N PRO A 6 5.54 -0.15 -9.68
CA PRO A 6 6.50 -1.21 -9.92
C PRO A 6 6.14 -2.44 -9.08
N HIS A 7 6.23 -3.62 -9.70
CA HIS A 7 5.93 -4.93 -9.07
C HIS A 7 4.44 -5.27 -8.91
N GLY A 8 3.56 -4.63 -9.70
CA GLY A 8 2.16 -5.04 -9.82
C GLY A 8 1.23 -4.49 -8.73
N ALA A 9 1.77 -3.68 -7.81
CA ALA A 9 0.97 -3.03 -6.79
C ALA A 9 0.09 -1.93 -7.41
N THR A 10 -1.07 -1.67 -6.81
CA THR A 10 -2.02 -0.65 -7.26
C THR A 10 -2.39 0.25 -6.09
N ALA A 11 -2.12 1.55 -6.22
CA ALA A 11 -2.58 2.55 -5.26
C ALA A 11 -4.04 2.89 -5.57
N VAL A 12 -4.98 2.38 -4.77
CA VAL A 12 -6.42 2.59 -4.95
C VAL A 12 -6.82 4.03 -4.59
N THR A 13 -6.12 4.61 -3.61
CA THR A 13 -6.21 6.03 -3.24
C THR A 13 -4.86 6.51 -2.72
N GLY A 14 -4.62 7.82 -2.77
CA GLY A 14 -3.38 8.45 -2.37
C GLY A 14 -2.20 8.12 -3.29
N GLY A 15 -1.02 7.93 -2.70
CA GLY A 15 0.21 7.56 -3.41
C GLY A 15 1.05 8.73 -3.91
N ALA A 16 0.68 9.97 -3.59
CA ALA A 16 1.46 11.15 -3.99
C ALA A 16 1.72 12.12 -2.83
N ARG A 17 2.74 12.95 -3.02
CA ARG A 17 3.02 14.09 -2.16
C ARG A 17 1.93 15.14 -2.32
N ILE A 18 1.51 15.76 -1.22
CA ILE A 18 0.56 16.87 -1.28
C ILE A 18 1.34 18.13 -1.68
N ASP A 19 0.87 18.83 -2.72
CA ASP A 19 1.53 20.04 -3.24
C ASP A 19 1.32 21.25 -2.32
N ARG A 20 2.05 21.27 -1.21
CA ARG A 20 2.13 22.38 -0.26
C ARG A 20 3.40 22.29 0.59
N PRO A 21 3.82 23.37 1.27
CA PRO A 21 4.95 23.33 2.18
C PRO A 21 4.81 22.27 3.28
N GLY A 22 5.93 21.60 3.63
CA GLY A 22 6.02 20.56 4.65
C GLY A 22 6.31 19.15 4.09
N PHE A 23 6.24 18.16 4.97
CA PHE A 23 6.46 16.73 4.67
C PHE A 23 5.13 15.97 4.58
N LEU A 24 4.19 16.48 3.79
CA LEU A 24 2.83 15.94 3.71
C LEU A 24 2.70 14.94 2.56
N PHE A 25 2.23 13.74 2.90
CA PHE A 25 1.98 12.65 1.97
C PHE A 25 0.54 12.19 2.09
N GLN A 26 -0.10 11.83 0.97
CA GLN A 26 -1.49 11.39 0.98
C GLN A 26 -1.63 10.04 1.72
N PRO A 27 -2.71 9.84 2.51
CA PRO A 27 -3.09 8.52 2.98
C PRO A 27 -3.26 7.56 1.80
N THR A 28 -2.53 6.46 1.81
CA THR A 28 -2.37 5.58 0.64
C THR A 28 -2.87 4.18 0.96
N VAL A 29 -3.74 3.64 0.11
CA VAL A 29 -4.18 2.23 0.17
C VAL A 29 -3.59 1.48 -1.01
N LEU A 30 -2.83 0.42 -0.73
CA LEU A 30 -2.11 -0.37 -1.73
C LEU A 30 -2.72 -1.78 -1.83
N THR A 31 -2.96 -2.25 -3.05
CA THR A 31 -3.50 -3.59 -3.35
C THR A 31 -2.66 -4.29 -4.42
N GLY A 32 -2.87 -5.58 -4.66
CA GLY A 32 -2.28 -6.29 -5.81
C GLY A 32 -0.81 -6.68 -5.67
N ALA A 33 -0.19 -6.42 -4.52
CA ALA A 33 1.19 -6.82 -4.22
C ALA A 33 1.31 -7.41 -2.82
N PRO A 34 0.89 -8.69 -2.62
CA PRO A 34 0.91 -9.34 -1.31
C PRO A 34 2.35 -9.53 -0.76
N ALA A 35 3.33 -9.72 -1.65
CA ALA A 35 4.75 -9.82 -1.30
C ALA A 35 5.49 -8.60 -1.86
N CYS A 36 5.56 -7.52 -1.09
CA CYS A 36 6.33 -6.32 -1.44
C CYS A 36 7.02 -5.73 -0.21
N ARG A 37 7.94 -4.77 -0.41
CA ARG A 37 8.63 -4.13 0.71
C ARG A 37 7.67 -3.53 1.75
N ALA A 38 6.53 -3.01 1.32
CA ALA A 38 5.52 -2.46 2.23
C ALA A 38 4.81 -3.51 3.10
N THR A 39 4.85 -4.80 2.73
CA THR A 39 4.31 -5.91 3.54
C THR A 39 5.41 -6.62 4.34
N SER A 40 6.68 -6.49 3.95
CA SER A 40 7.82 -7.12 4.64
C SER A 40 8.57 -6.20 5.60
N GLU A 41 8.54 -4.89 5.38
CA GLU A 41 9.22 -3.87 6.20
C GLU A 41 8.18 -2.88 6.71
N GLU A 42 8.41 -2.30 7.90
CA GLU A 42 7.55 -1.24 8.42
C GLU A 42 7.73 0.04 7.58
N PRO A 43 6.66 0.57 6.92
CA PRO A 43 6.79 1.69 5.99
C PRO A 43 6.88 3.07 6.68
N PHE A 44 6.63 3.16 7.99
CA PHE A 44 6.72 4.38 8.81
C PHE A 44 5.95 5.61 8.26
N GLY A 45 4.93 5.37 7.43
CA GLY A 45 4.16 6.41 6.75
C GLY A 45 2.68 6.08 6.66
N PRO A 46 1.85 6.98 6.11
CA PRO A 46 0.41 6.80 6.01
C PRO A 46 0.05 5.84 4.86
N LEU A 47 0.51 4.60 4.95
CA LEU A 47 0.38 3.54 3.93
C LEU A 47 -0.28 2.30 4.54
N ALA A 48 -1.37 1.84 3.92
CA ALA A 48 -2.08 0.63 4.27
C ALA A 48 -2.01 -0.39 3.11
N PRO A 49 -1.14 -1.41 3.19
CA PRO A 49 -1.16 -2.53 2.25
C PRO A 49 -2.34 -3.47 2.57
N VAL A 50 -2.99 -3.97 1.51
CA VAL A 50 -4.12 -4.89 1.60
C VAL A 50 -3.82 -6.14 0.78
N ALA A 51 -3.86 -7.30 1.43
CA ALA A 51 -3.68 -8.61 0.82
C ALA A 51 -4.98 -9.44 0.98
N PRO A 52 -5.50 -10.07 -0.09
CA PRO A 52 -6.63 -10.98 0.02
C PRO A 52 -6.20 -12.32 0.62
N PHE A 53 -7.08 -12.93 1.40
CA PHE A 53 -6.97 -14.30 1.90
C PHE A 53 -8.27 -15.07 1.58
N ARG A 54 -8.25 -16.40 1.54
CA ARG A 54 -9.43 -17.20 1.18
C ARG A 54 -10.13 -17.80 2.40
N ASP A 55 -9.37 -18.21 3.39
CA ASP A 55 -9.87 -18.78 4.64
C ASP A 55 -9.04 -18.33 5.84
N PHE A 56 -9.44 -18.76 7.03
CA PHE A 56 -8.79 -18.35 8.26
C PHE A 56 -7.38 -18.94 8.41
N ASP A 57 -7.16 -20.15 7.91
CA ASP A 57 -5.85 -20.79 8.03
C ASP A 57 -4.82 -20.06 7.16
N ASP A 58 -5.23 -19.61 5.96
CA ASP A 58 -4.42 -18.77 5.07
C ASP A 58 -3.93 -17.45 5.70
N THR A 59 -4.71 -16.83 6.61
CA THR A 59 -4.37 -15.51 7.17
C THR A 59 -3.54 -15.56 8.45
N VAL A 60 -3.46 -16.73 9.10
CA VAL A 60 -2.77 -16.89 10.39
C VAL A 60 -1.35 -17.43 10.21
N ALA A 61 -1.07 -18.11 9.10
CA ALA A 61 0.24 -18.66 8.76
C ALA A 61 1.27 -17.58 8.37
#